data_AF-W0RHZ0-F1
#
_entry.id   AF-W0RHZ0-F1
#
_cell.length_a   1.000
_cell.length_b   1.000
_cell.length_c   1.000
_cell.angle_alpha   90.00
_cell.angle_beta   90.00
_cell.angle_gamma   90.00
#
_symmetry.space_group_name_H-M   'P 1'
#
loop_
_entity.id
_entity.type
_entity.pdbx_description
1 polymer ?
#
loop_
_entity_poly.entity_id
_entity_poly.type
_entity_poly.pdbx_seq_one_letter_code
_entity_poly.pdbx_strand_id
1 'polypeptide(L)' 'MDDVRARLEQCFLAVFPDLTPAEIPDASPATVEAWDSLANATLVSVIEEEFGVELPMEELAELASFSLLLDHLQSEPNVR' A
#
# COMPACT_ATOMS: atom_id res chain seq x y z
N MET A 1 0.06 13.48 -9.03
CA MET A 1 -0.01 12.07 -9.51
C MET A 1 1.26 11.32 -9.12
N ASP A 2 2.45 11.91 -9.33
CA ASP A 2 3.70 11.32 -8.84
C ASP A 2 3.83 11.32 -7.31
N ASP A 3 3.23 12.28 -6.61
CA ASP A 3 3.31 12.37 -5.13
C ASP A 3 2.62 11.19 -4.42
N VAL A 4 1.40 10.80 -4.83
CA VAL A 4 0.67 9.68 -4.22
C VAL A 4 1.44 8.38 -4.41
N ARG A 5 1.98 8.16 -5.61
CA ARG A 5 2.79 6.98 -5.91
C ARG A 5 4.04 6.94 -5.06
N ALA A 6 4.82 8.02 -5.03
CA ALA A 6 6.06 8.07 -4.27
C ALA A 6 5.82 7.88 -2.76
N ARG A 7 4.75 8.47 -2.22
CA ARG A 7 4.36 8.29 -0.81
C ARG A 7 3.93 6.86 -0.53
N LEU A 8 3.13 6.25 -1.40
CA LEU A 8 2.74 4.84 -1.27
C LEU A 8 3.97 3.91 -1.34
N GLU A 9 4.93 4.19 -2.22
CA GLU A 9 6.20 3.47 -2.27
C GLU A 9 6.96 3.58 -0.94
N GLN A 10 6.96 4.73 -0.28
CA GLN A 10 7.54 4.88 1.06
C GLN A 10 6.80 4.04 2.11
N CYS A 11 5.47 3.98 2.07
CA CYS A 11 4.69 3.11 2.97
C CYS A 11 5.09 1.64 2.80
N PHE A 12 5.26 1.18 1.56
CA PHE A 12 5.71 -0.18 1.27
C PHE A 12 7.12 -0.44 1.76
N LEU A 13 8.07 0.49 1.57
CA LEU A 13 9.43 0.36 2.08
C LEU A 13 9.50 0.36 3.61
N ALA A 14 8.59 1.06 4.28
CA ALA A 14 8.51 1.06 5.74
C ALA A 14 8.10 -0.30 6.32
N VAL A 15 7.22 -1.03 5.62
CA VAL A 15 6.71 -2.35 6.07
C VAL A 15 7.55 -3.50 5.50
N PHE A 16 8.03 -3.36 4.27
CA PHE A 16 8.80 -4.35 3.55
C PHE A 16 10.18 -3.78 3.18
N PRO A 17 11.11 -3.67 4.15
CA PRO A 17 12.43 -3.07 3.93
C PRO A 17 13.31 -3.87 2.96
N ASP A 18 12.95 -5.14 2.69
CA ASP A 18 13.67 -6.01 1.76
C ASP A 18 13.26 -5.80 0.29
N LEU A 19 12.17 -5.07 0.02
CA LEU A 19 11.75 -4.75 -1.34
C LEU A 19 12.55 -3.57 -1.91
N THR A 20 12.87 -3.65 -3.20
CA THR A 20 13.45 -2.52 -3.94
C THR A 20 12.35 -1.66 -4.57
N PRO A 21 12.61 -0.37 -4.86
CA PRO A 21 11.66 0.50 -5.55
C PRO A 21 11.17 -0.04 -6.90
N ALA A 22 11.95 -0.92 -7.54
CA ALA A 22 11.55 -1.56 -8.79
C ALA A 22 10.57 -2.72 -8.60
N GLU A 23 10.56 -3.36 -7.42
CA GLU A 23 9.68 -4.50 -7.10
C GLU A 23 8.36 -4.05 -6.48
N ILE A 24 8.33 -2.88 -5.84
CA ILE A 24 7.12 -2.33 -5.19
C ILE A 24 5.91 -2.26 -6.15
N PRO A 25 6.03 -1.81 -7.42
CA PRO A 25 4.88 -1.75 -8.32
C PRO A 25 4.19 -3.10 -8.56
N ASP A 26 4.94 -4.19 -8.48
CA ASP A 26 4.48 -5.58 -8.68
C ASP A 26 4.30 -6.32 -7.34
N ALA A 27 4.41 -5.62 -6.20
CA ALA A 27 4.29 -6.20 -4.87
C ALA A 27 2.83 -6.62 -4.58
N SER A 28 2.70 -7.86 -4.13
CA SER A 28 1.45 -8.52 -3.75
C SER A 28 1.75 -9.67 -2.78
N PRO A 29 0.74 -10.23 -2.09
CA PRO A 29 0.91 -11.45 -1.30
C PRO A 29 1.45 -12.65 -2.07
N ALA A 30 1.30 -12.66 -3.41
CA ALA A 30 1.81 -13.72 -4.25
C ALA A 30 3.31 -13.55 -4.59
N THR A 31 3.82 -12.32 -4.58
CA THR A 31 5.21 -11.99 -4.94
C THR A 31 6.09 -11.70 -3.72
N VAL A 32 5.49 -11.30 -2.60
CA VAL A 32 6.19 -10.90 -1.38
C VAL A 32 5.92 -11.94 -0.29
N GLU A 33 6.92 -12.78 0.00
CA GLU A 33 6.79 -13.85 1.01
C GLU A 33 6.53 -13.31 2.42
N ALA A 34 7.07 -12.13 2.75
CA ALA A 34 6.87 -11.47 4.04
C ALA A 34 5.46 -10.86 4.21
N TRP A 35 4.61 -10.93 3.18
CA TRP A 35 3.26 -10.39 3.21
C TRP A 35 2.30 -11.34 3.92
N ASP A 36 2.34 -11.31 5.25
CA ASP A 36 1.38 -12.00 6.10
C ASP A 36 0.24 -11.06 6.57
N SER A 37 -0.64 -11.58 7.43
CA SER A 37 -1.75 -10.79 7.99
C SER A 37 -1.30 -9.61 8.84
N LEU A 38 -0.15 -9.70 9.50
CA LEU A 38 0.40 -8.64 10.35
C LEU A 38 1.03 -7.53 9.50
N ALA A 39 1.81 -7.91 8.49
CA ALA A 39 2.36 -6.97 7.53
C ALA A 39 1.24 -6.25 6.78
N ASN A 40 0.18 -6.96 6.38
CA ASN A 40 -1.00 -6.35 5.77
C ASN A 40 -1.67 -5.32 6.69
N ALA A 41 -1.97 -5.69 7.94
CA ALA A 41 -2.57 -4.76 8.90
C ALA A 41 -1.67 -3.55 9.19
N THR A 42 -0.35 -3.75 9.23
CA THR A 42 0.62 -2.67 9.44
C THR A 42 0.67 -1.74 8.23
N LEU A 43 0.70 -2.29 7.01
CA LEU A 43 0.68 -1.51 5.78
C LEU A 43 -0.56 -0.62 5.71
N VAL A 44 -1.71 -1.16 6.05
CA VAL A 44 -2.97 -0.41 6.10
C VAL A 44 -2.86 0.75 7.07
N SER A 45 -2.43 0.50 8.32
CA SER A 45 -2.25 1.55 9.33
C SER A 45 -1.31 2.66 8.87
N VAL A 46 -0.19 2.30 8.22
CA VAL A 46 0.80 3.27 7.71
C VAL A 46 0.20 4.10 6.57
N ILE A 47 -0.57 3.50 5.66
CA ILE A 47 -1.22 4.22 4.56
C ILE A 47 -2.31 5.15 5.11
N GLU A 48 -3.14 4.69 6.04
CA GLU A 48 -4.17 5.51 6.69
C GLU A 48 -3.56 6.73 7.40
N GLU A 49 -2.47 6.53 8.15
CA GLU A 49 -1.75 7.62 8.82
C GLU A 49 -1.09 8.60 7.83
N GLU A 50 -0.43 8.08 6.79
CA GLU A 50 0.26 8.90 5.79
C GLU A 50 -0.74 9.74 5.00
N PHE A 51 -1.83 9.14 4.52
CA PHE A 51 -2.79 9.81 3.64
C PHE A 51 -3.98 10.44 4.35
N GLY A 52 -4.18 10.14 5.64
CA GLY A 52 -5.33 10.63 6.41
C GLY A 52 -6.66 10.06 5.92
N VAL A 53 -6.65 8.82 5.46
CA VAL A 53 -7.82 8.10 4.93
C VAL A 53 -8.18 6.93 5.84
N GLU A 54 -9.40 6.41 5.71
CA GLU A 54 -9.81 5.14 6.31
C GLU A 54 -9.97 4.12 5.18
N LEU A 55 -9.22 3.02 5.26
CA LEU A 55 -9.28 1.95 4.28
C LEU A 55 -10.08 0.78 4.85
N PRO A 56 -11.21 0.39 4.25
CA PRO A 56 -12.00 -0.72 4.74
C PRO A 56 -11.20 -2.03 4.60
N MET A 57 -10.88 -2.65 5.75
CA MET A 57 -10.15 -3.94 5.84
C MET A 57 -10.77 -5.06 4.99
N GLU A 58 -12.08 -5.00 4.78
CA GLU A 58 -12.86 -5.94 3.97
C GLU A 58 -12.48 -5.86 2.49
N GLU A 59 -12.20 -4.66 1.97
CA GLU A 59 -11.74 -4.47 0.60
C GLU A 59 -10.23 -4.76 0.48
N LEU A 60 -9.45 -4.53 1.53
CA LEU A 60 -8.00 -4.72 1.54
C LEU A 60 -7.55 -6.18 1.44
N ALA A 61 -8.37 -7.11 1.93
CA ALA A 61 -8.13 -8.54 1.69
C ALA A 61 -8.20 -8.89 0.19
N GLU A 62 -8.94 -8.13 -0.61
CA GLU A 62 -9.06 -8.27 -2.06
C GLU A 62 -8.14 -7.29 -2.83
N LEU A 63 -7.83 -6.13 -2.27
CA LEU A 63 -6.96 -5.07 -2.82
C LEU A 63 -5.47 -5.26 -2.44
N ALA A 64 -5.01 -6.51 -2.37
CA ALA A 64 -3.66 -6.82 -1.90
C ALA A 64 -2.59 -6.64 -3.00
N SER A 65 -2.62 -5.54 -3.76
CA SER A 65 -1.48 -5.20 -4.63
C SER A 65 -1.24 -3.71 -4.63
N PHE A 66 0.01 -3.33 -4.85
CA PHE A 66 0.40 -1.93 -4.96
C PHE A 66 -0.46 -1.18 -6.00
N SER A 67 -0.69 -1.78 -7.17
CA SER A 67 -1.47 -1.17 -8.24
C SER A 67 -2.91 -0.84 -7.83
N LEU A 68 -3.59 -1.77 -7.13
CA LEU A 68 -4.96 -1.59 -6.67
C LEU A 68 -5.07 -0.51 -5.59
N LEU A 69 -4.10 -0.50 -4.65
CA LEU A 69 -4.01 0.53 -3.62
C LEU A 69 -3.75 1.92 -4.23
N LEU A 70 -2.86 2.00 -5.22
CA LEU A 70 -2.57 3.25 -5.90
C LEU A 70 -3.80 3.79 -6.63
N ASP A 71 -4.51 2.94 -7.38
CA ASP A 71 -5.73 3.33 -8.10
C ASP A 71 -6.84 3.80 -7.14
N HIS A 72 -6.99 3.12 -6.00
CA HIS A 72 -7.94 3.51 -4.96
C HIS A 72 -7.58 4.88 -4.36
N LEU A 73 -6.33 5.08 -3.93
CA LEU A 73 -5.87 6.35 -3.36
C LEU A 73 -5.93 7.51 -4.35
N GLN A 74 -5.73 7.26 -5.65
CA GLN A 74 -5.87 8.29 -6.68
C GLN A 74 -7.34 8.67 -6.95
N SER A 75 -8.26 7.75 -6.68
CA SER A 75 -9.70 7.96 -6.81
C SER A 75 -10.30 8.63 -5.58
N GLU A 76 -9.62 8.53 -4.43
CA GLU A 76 -10.05 9.12 -3.17
C GLU A 76 -9.95 10.66 -3.16
N PRO A 77 -11.06 11.39 -3.01
CA PRO A 77 -11.07 12.86 -3.11
C PRO A 77 -10.37 13.56 -1.94
N ASN A 78 -10.10 12.83 -0.85
CA ASN A 78 -9.41 13.33 0.34
C ASN A 78 -7.88 13.20 0.24
N VAL A 79 -7.38 12.39 -0.68
CA VAL A 79 -5.96 12.24 -0.96
C VAL A 79 -5.54 13.37 -1.92
N ARG A 80 -4.70 14.30 -1.45
CA ARG A 80 -4.21 15.45 -2.23
C ARG A 80 -2.70 15.50 -2.31
#